data_AF-A0A1I7VNS5-F1
#
_entry.id   AF-A0A1I7VNS5-F1
#
_cell.length_a   1.000
_cell.length_b   1.000
_cell.length_c   1.000
_cell.angle_alpha   90.00
_cell.angle_beta   90.00
_cell.angle_gamma   90.00
#
_symmetry.space_group_name_H-M   'P 1'
#
loop_
_entity.id
_entity.type
_entity.pdbx_description
1 polymer ?
#
loop_
_entity_poly.entity_id
_entity_poly.type
_entity_poly.pdbx_seq_one_letter_code
_entity_poly.pdbx_strand_id
1 'polypeptide(L)'
;MQRIGWFDAFRENGDPTWFGDNRTPVIFDLQIVILTSIFITPLLAFLIILPGVRHYRIASTIAFILSITVGAIVLISIHHPSWHEGSIRICSSYRAFTTDKLDAILGVRMGLKHLNVTLTSVPISEKKHNSLDGLKYNERFEFLNVFSMEMELAKSLRKGLPYPILKIIEYLSVDRAGFVWGRQYRLTGHYTIYLLW
;
A
#
# COMPACT_ATOMS: atom_id res chain seq x y z
N MET A 1 25.01 45.04 13.18
CA MET A 1 25.80 44.18 12.28
C MET A 1 25.70 42.75 12.78
N GLN A 2 24.81 41.94 12.20
CA GLN A 2 24.77 40.49 12.45
C GLN A 2 26.01 39.86 11.82
N ARG A 3 26.78 39.08 12.60
CA ARG A 3 27.87 38.27 12.06
C ARG A 3 27.25 37.06 11.37
N ILE A 4 27.41 36.99 10.06
CA ILE A 4 27.04 35.84 9.24
C ILE A 4 27.81 34.62 9.78
N GLY A 5 27.10 33.66 10.35
CA GLY A 5 27.67 32.41 10.84
C GLY A 5 27.93 31.45 9.68
N TRP A 6 28.84 30.49 9.84
CA TRP A 6 29.12 29.45 8.83
C TRP A 6 27.86 28.62 8.46
N PHE A 7 26.83 28.63 9.32
CA PHE A 7 25.53 27.98 9.12
C PHE A 7 24.45 28.84 8.43
N ASP A 8 24.76 30.08 8.03
CA ASP A 8 23.85 31.00 7.31
C ASP A 8 23.97 30.92 5.79
N ALA A 9 24.92 30.15 5.25
CA ALA A 9 25.07 30.01 3.81
C ALA A 9 23.77 29.43 3.19
N PHE A 10 23.19 30.16 2.23
CA PHE A 10 21.95 29.82 1.50
C PHE A 10 20.64 29.88 2.31
N ARG A 11 20.63 30.52 3.49
CA ARG A 11 19.39 30.77 4.25
C ARG A 11 18.99 32.23 4.07
N GLU A 12 17.81 32.47 3.52
CA GLU A 12 17.18 33.79 3.63
C GLU A 12 16.69 33.95 5.08
N ASN A 13 17.19 34.98 5.78
CA ASN A 13 16.74 35.50 7.07
C ASN A 13 17.13 34.76 8.37
N GLY A 14 17.95 33.71 8.35
CA GLY A 14 18.41 33.05 9.59
C GLY A 14 17.27 32.45 10.44
N ASP A 15 16.06 32.38 9.87
CA ASP A 15 14.87 31.81 10.50
C ASP A 15 15.03 30.29 10.66
N PRO A 16 14.30 29.66 11.62
CA PRO A 16 14.25 28.20 11.71
C PRO A 16 13.86 27.63 10.34
N THR A 17 14.40 26.46 9.96
CA THR A 17 14.11 25.82 8.68
C THR A 17 12.60 25.58 8.55
N TRP A 18 11.91 26.52 7.91
CA TRP A 18 10.47 26.49 7.71
C TRP A 18 10.19 25.77 6.41
N PHE A 19 10.38 24.45 6.43
CA PHE A 19 9.73 23.62 5.42
C PHE A 19 8.24 23.65 5.77
N GLY A 20 7.43 24.33 4.95
CA GLY A 20 5.97 24.32 5.11
C GLY A 20 5.41 22.89 5.14
N ASP A 21 4.12 22.73 5.43
CA ASP A 21 3.44 21.43 5.46
C ASP A 21 3.30 20.81 4.05
N ASN A 22 4.43 20.45 3.42
CA ASN A 22 4.48 19.65 2.20
C ASN A 22 4.68 18.18 2.57
N ARG A 23 3.66 17.60 3.21
CA ARG A 23 3.54 16.15 3.31
C ARG A 23 3.04 15.63 1.96
N THR A 24 3.92 15.43 0.99
CA THR A 24 3.54 14.71 -0.23
C THR A 24 3.13 13.30 0.18
N PRO A 25 1.85 12.91 0.04
CA PRO A 25 1.42 11.57 0.41
C PRO A 25 2.15 10.56 -0.48
N VAL A 26 2.43 9.38 0.06
CA VAL A 26 2.97 8.27 -0.75
C VAL A 26 1.90 7.86 -1.76
N ILE A 27 2.12 8.22 -3.03
CA ILE A 27 1.17 7.96 -4.13
C ILE A 27 1.27 6.50 -4.61
N PHE A 28 2.48 5.92 -4.55
CA PHE A 28 2.78 4.58 -5.05
C PHE A 28 3.48 3.73 -3.99
N ASP A 29 3.18 2.43 -3.99
CA ASP A 29 3.94 1.47 -3.19
C ASP A 29 5.38 1.40 -3.71
N LEU A 30 6.31 1.86 -2.87
CA LEU A 30 7.74 1.90 -3.16
C LEU A 30 8.28 0.53 -3.56
N GLN A 31 7.78 -0.56 -2.96
CA GLN A 31 8.25 -1.91 -3.27
C GLN A 31 7.93 -2.27 -4.72
N ILE A 32 6.72 -1.97 -5.18
CA ILE A 32 6.27 -2.24 -6.55
C ILE A 32 7.00 -1.34 -7.55
N VAL A 33 7.24 -0.07 -7.22
CA VAL A 33 7.99 0.88 -8.06
C VAL A 33 9.43 0.41 -8.26
N ILE A 34 10.11 0.00 -7.20
CA ILE A 34 11.48 -0.53 -7.29
C ILE A 34 11.49 -1.80 -8.15
N LEU A 35 10.54 -2.71 -7.92
CA LEU A 35 10.42 -3.96 -8.67
C LEU A 35 10.22 -3.74 -10.17
N THR A 36 9.29 -2.85 -10.53
CA THR A 36 9.00 -2.50 -11.92
C THR A 36 10.19 -1.81 -12.59
N SER A 37 10.91 -0.94 -11.87
CA SER A 37 12.13 -0.29 -12.36
C SER A 37 13.21 -1.31 -12.75
N ILE A 38 13.37 -2.40 -11.99
CA ILE A 38 14.35 -3.45 -12.28
C ILE A 38 14.07 -4.14 -13.62
N PHE A 39 12.80 -4.30 -14.02
CA PHE A 39 12.44 -4.87 -15.33
C PHE A 39 12.43 -3.85 -16.47
N ILE A 40 12.10 -2.59 -16.19
CA ILE A 40 12.09 -1.52 -17.20
C ILE A 40 13.51 -1.20 -17.66
N THR A 41 14.49 -1.23 -16.76
CA THR A 41 15.89 -0.91 -17.07
C THR A 41 16.50 -1.81 -18.18
N PRO A 42 16.46 -3.15 -18.09
CA PRO A 42 16.94 -4.03 -19.16
C PRO A 42 16.08 -3.96 -20.41
N LEU A 43 14.77 -3.67 -20.29
CA LEU A 43 13.90 -3.45 -21.45
C LEU A 43 14.34 -2.21 -22.25
N LEU A 44 14.63 -1.10 -21.58
CA LEU A 44 15.17 0.10 -22.22
C LEU A 44 16.55 -0.14 -22.83
N ALA A 45 17.45 -0.83 -22.10
CA ALA A 45 18.76 -1.18 -22.61
C ALA A 45 18.67 -2.02 -23.90
N PHE A 46 17.75 -2.99 -23.94
CA PHE A 46 17.51 -3.80 -25.12
C PHE A 46 16.97 -2.97 -26.30
N LEU A 47 16.04 -2.05 -26.05
CA LEU A 47 15.51 -1.15 -27.08
C LEU A 47 16.60 -0.25 -27.69
N ILE A 48 17.61 0.15 -26.92
CA ILE A 48 18.76 0.94 -27.41
C ILE A 48 19.66 0.10 -28.31
N ILE A 49 19.87 -1.18 -27.99
CA ILE A 49 20.73 -2.10 -28.77
C ILE A 49 20.01 -2.61 -30.03
N LEU A 50 18.67 -2.57 -30.04
CA LEU A 50 17.78 -3.12 -31.07
C LEU A 50 18.09 -2.68 -32.52
N PRO A 51 18.50 -1.44 -32.82
CA PRO A 51 18.92 -1.04 -34.17
C PRO A 51 20.16 -1.78 -34.69
N GLY A 52 21.01 -2.31 -33.80
CA GLY A 52 22.22 -3.06 -34.14
C GLY A 52 21.97 -4.53 -34.51
N VAL A 53 20.74 -5.03 -34.35
CA VAL A 53 20.39 -6.43 -34.64
C VAL A 53 20.11 -6.63 -36.14
N ARG A 54 21.00 -7.34 -36.82
CA ARG A 54 21.02 -7.44 -38.29
C ARG A 54 20.07 -8.51 -38.86
N HIS A 55 19.83 -9.61 -38.14
CA HIS A 55 18.94 -10.70 -38.57
C HIS A 55 18.00 -11.14 -37.43
N TYR A 56 16.80 -11.65 -37.77
CA TYR A 56 15.78 -12.11 -36.82
C TYR A 56 15.28 -11.09 -35.78
N ARG A 57 15.41 -9.79 -36.06
CA ARG A 57 15.05 -8.68 -35.17
C ARG A 57 13.69 -8.86 -34.49
N ILE A 58 12.63 -9.15 -35.25
CA ILE A 58 11.27 -9.28 -34.69
C ILE A 58 11.18 -10.48 -33.74
N ALA A 59 11.69 -11.64 -34.15
CA ALA A 59 11.63 -12.85 -33.33
C ALA A 59 12.40 -12.69 -32.01
N SER A 60 13.61 -12.11 -32.07
CA SER A 60 14.40 -11.81 -30.87
C SER A 60 13.71 -10.80 -29.95
N THR A 61 13.05 -9.78 -30.51
CA THR A 61 12.32 -8.79 -29.70
C THR A 61 11.11 -9.38 -29.01
N ILE A 62 10.34 -10.22 -29.68
CA ILE A 62 9.17 -10.89 -29.11
C ILE A 62 9.62 -11.83 -27.98
N ALA A 63 10.65 -12.65 -28.22
CA ALA A 63 11.16 -13.58 -27.23
C ALA A 63 11.65 -12.86 -25.96
N PHE A 64 12.38 -11.74 -26.13
CA PHE A 64 12.90 -10.95 -25.01
C PHE A 64 11.80 -10.22 -24.24
N ILE A 65 10.83 -9.63 -24.93
CA ILE A 65 9.70 -8.97 -24.28
C ILE A 65 8.86 -10.00 -23.53
N LEU A 66 8.60 -11.18 -24.12
CA LEU A 66 7.88 -12.26 -23.45
C LEU A 66 8.60 -12.75 -22.20
N SER A 67 9.92 -12.96 -22.25
CA SER A 67 10.66 -13.42 -21.07
C SER A 67 10.66 -12.39 -19.94
N ILE A 68 10.88 -11.10 -20.25
CA ILE A 68 10.81 -10.01 -19.27
C ILE A 68 9.40 -9.88 -18.70
N THR A 69 8.37 -9.91 -19.53
CA THR A 69 6.99 -9.74 -19.08
C THR A 69 6.54 -10.89 -18.18
N VAL A 70 6.87 -12.15 -18.52
CA VAL A 70 6.60 -13.30 -17.65
C VAL A 70 7.31 -13.14 -16.30
N GLY A 71 8.60 -12.81 -16.31
CA GLY A 71 9.35 -12.56 -15.07
C GLY A 71 8.75 -11.43 -14.23
N ALA A 72 8.36 -10.33 -14.87
CA ALA A 72 7.73 -9.19 -14.21
C ALA A 72 6.38 -9.55 -13.60
N ILE A 73 5.53 -10.27 -14.33
CA ILE A 73 4.20 -10.69 -13.86
C ILE A 73 4.34 -11.59 -12.63
N VAL A 74 5.23 -12.57 -12.64
CA VAL A 74 5.44 -13.48 -11.50
C VAL A 74 5.87 -12.69 -10.26
N LEU A 75 6.90 -11.84 -10.40
CA LEU A 75 7.45 -11.10 -9.29
C LEU A 75 6.46 -10.07 -8.72
N ILE A 76 5.74 -9.34 -9.58
CA ILE A 76 4.70 -8.39 -9.16
C ILE A 76 3.55 -9.12 -8.48
N SER A 77 3.13 -10.28 -8.98
CA SER A 77 2.01 -11.05 -8.39
C SER A 77 2.31 -11.52 -6.97
N ILE A 78 3.58 -11.81 -6.64
CA ILE A 78 3.99 -12.17 -5.28
C ILE A 78 3.85 -11.00 -4.30
N HIS A 79 4.13 -9.78 -4.74
CA HIS A 79 4.22 -8.60 -3.88
C HIS A 79 2.94 -7.73 -3.87
N HIS A 80 2.16 -7.74 -4.95
CA HIS A 80 0.98 -6.90 -5.13
C HIS A 80 -0.24 -7.44 -4.36
N PRO A 81 -0.93 -6.61 -3.54
CA PRO A 81 -2.03 -7.06 -2.68
C PRO A 81 -3.40 -7.15 -3.35
N SER A 82 -3.49 -7.53 -4.63
CA SER A 82 -4.76 -7.56 -5.38
C SER A 82 -5.20 -8.97 -5.77
N TRP A 83 -4.96 -9.94 -4.90
CA TRP A 83 -5.45 -11.30 -5.12
C TRP A 83 -6.96 -11.39 -4.86
N HIS A 84 -7.45 -10.64 -3.88
CA HIS A 84 -8.87 -10.52 -3.61
C HIS A 84 -9.19 -9.11 -3.10
N GLU A 85 -10.08 -8.40 -3.78
CA GLU A 85 -10.46 -7.02 -3.44
C GLU A 85 -11.97 -6.93 -3.21
N GLY A 86 -12.36 -6.16 -2.20
CA GLY A 86 -13.75 -5.79 -1.95
C GLY A 86 -13.83 -4.36 -1.46
N SER A 87 -14.82 -3.61 -1.92
CA SER A 87 -15.09 -2.26 -1.42
C SER A 87 -16.58 -2.07 -1.16
N ILE A 88 -16.89 -1.36 -0.07
CA ILE A 88 -18.26 -1.11 0.34
C ILE A 88 -18.38 0.26 1.02
N ARG A 89 -19.48 0.96 0.76
CA ARG A 89 -19.81 2.20 1.47
C ARG A 89 -20.48 1.86 2.79
N ILE A 90 -19.97 2.43 3.87
CA ILE A 90 -20.44 2.20 5.23
C ILE A 90 -20.70 3.53 5.94
N CYS A 91 -21.68 3.52 6.83
CA CYS A 91 -21.92 4.60 7.79
C CYS A 91 -21.68 4.02 9.19
N SER A 92 -20.54 4.36 9.81
CA SER A 92 -20.07 3.69 11.02
C SER A 92 -19.44 4.67 12.01
N SER A 93 -19.41 4.28 13.29
CA SER A 93 -18.70 5.06 14.31
C SER A 93 -17.19 5.07 14.02
N TYR A 94 -16.57 6.24 14.08
CA TYR A 94 -15.17 6.41 13.67
C TYR A 94 -14.17 6.19 14.82
N ARG A 95 -14.36 6.86 15.96
CA ARG A 95 -13.40 6.90 17.08
C ARG A 95 -14.09 6.73 18.43
N ALA A 96 -13.34 6.27 19.41
CA ALA A 96 -13.77 6.26 20.81
C ALA A 96 -14.13 7.67 21.30
N PHE A 97 -15.11 7.73 22.22
CA PHE A 97 -15.55 8.97 22.87
C PHE A 97 -16.19 10.02 21.94
N THR A 98 -16.58 9.65 20.72
CA THR A 98 -17.48 10.45 19.88
C THR A 98 -18.68 9.64 19.41
N THR A 99 -19.83 10.30 19.28
CA THR A 99 -21.05 9.74 18.69
C THR A 99 -21.14 9.98 17.18
N ASP A 100 -20.17 10.70 16.61
CA ASP A 100 -20.17 11.05 15.19
C ASP A 100 -20.01 9.80 14.33
N LYS A 101 -20.88 9.70 13.32
CA LYS A 101 -20.84 8.65 12.31
C LYS A 101 -20.10 9.15 11.09
N LEU A 102 -19.18 8.33 10.61
CA LEU A 102 -18.42 8.56 9.38
C LEU A 102 -19.07 7.78 8.24
N ASP A 103 -19.45 8.50 7.19
CA ASP A 103 -19.79 7.92 5.89
C ASP A 103 -18.51 7.79 5.06
N ALA A 104 -18.10 6.56 4.83
CA ALA A 104 -16.83 6.25 4.19
C ALA A 104 -16.92 5.01 3.30
N ILE A 105 -16.03 4.95 2.31
CA ILE A 105 -15.78 3.77 1.51
C ILE A 105 -14.69 2.97 2.22
N LEU A 106 -15.05 1.78 2.68
CA LEU A 106 -14.15 0.79 3.24
C LEU A 106 -13.73 -0.18 2.13
N GLY A 107 -12.44 -0.24 1.84
CA GLY A 107 -11.86 -1.19 0.89
C GLY A 107 -10.90 -2.14 1.57
N VAL A 108 -10.99 -3.42 1.23
CA VAL A 108 -10.06 -4.46 1.69
C VAL A 108 -9.41 -5.09 0.46
N ARG A 109 -8.08 -5.11 0.46
CA ARG A 109 -7.25 -5.67 -0.59
C ARG A 109 -6.35 -6.74 0.02
N MET A 110 -6.64 -7.99 -0.27
CA MET A 110 -5.90 -9.14 0.23
C MET A 110 -4.78 -9.51 -0.74
N GLY A 111 -3.56 -9.50 -0.24
CA GLY A 111 -2.39 -10.09 -0.90
C GLY A 111 -2.08 -11.49 -0.38
N LEU A 112 -0.90 -12.00 -0.72
CA LEU A 112 -0.42 -13.30 -0.23
C LEU A 112 0.28 -13.21 1.13
N LYS A 113 1.02 -12.12 1.38
CA LYS A 113 1.79 -11.90 2.62
C LYS A 113 1.12 -10.90 3.57
N HIS A 114 0.41 -9.93 2.98
CA HIS A 114 -0.11 -8.76 3.66
C HIS A 114 -1.47 -8.39 3.09
N LEU A 115 -2.27 -7.70 3.90
CA LEU A 115 -3.56 -7.14 3.52
C LEU A 115 -3.52 -5.62 3.68
N ASN A 116 -4.16 -4.92 2.75
CA ASN A 116 -4.31 -3.47 2.81
C ASN A 116 -5.76 -3.12 3.09
N VAL A 117 -5.99 -2.35 4.14
CA VAL A 117 -7.31 -1.79 4.47
C VAL A 117 -7.29 -0.31 4.19
N THR A 118 -8.24 0.11 3.36
CA THR A 118 -8.45 1.50 2.99
C THR A 118 -9.75 2.00 3.60
N LEU A 119 -9.74 3.21 4.15
CA LEU A 119 -10.93 3.90 4.63
C LEU A 119 -10.87 5.33 4.11
N THR A 120 -11.79 5.66 3.21
CA THR A 120 -11.85 6.98 2.57
C THR A 120 -13.19 7.64 2.86
N SER A 121 -13.17 8.82 3.47
CA SER A 121 -14.39 9.59 3.73
C SER A 121 -15.03 10.03 2.41
N VAL A 122 -16.34 9.88 2.28
CA VAL A 122 -17.07 10.45 1.14
C VAL A 122 -17.35 11.93 1.47
N PRO A 123 -16.88 12.89 0.65
CA PRO A 123 -17.16 14.29 0.92
C PRO A 123 -18.65 14.55 0.74
N ILE A 124 -19.30 15.03 1.80
CA ILE A 124 -20.69 15.49 1.73
C ILE A 124 -20.64 16.89 1.11
N SER A 125 -21.36 17.08 0.00
CA SER A 125 -21.29 18.28 -0.86
C SER A 125 -21.75 19.61 -0.21
N GLU A 126 -22.01 19.63 1.10
CA GLU A 126 -22.63 20.77 1.78
C GLU A 126 -21.72 21.34 2.88
N LYS A 127 -20.99 22.41 2.53
CA LYS A 127 -20.65 23.65 3.30
C LYS A 127 -20.35 23.61 4.81
N LYS A 128 -20.26 22.45 5.47
CA LYS A 128 -19.74 22.30 6.83
C LYS A 128 -18.38 21.65 6.73
N HIS A 129 -17.34 22.43 7.03
CA HIS A 129 -16.03 21.91 7.40
C HIS A 129 -16.19 21.07 8.68
N ASN A 130 -16.66 19.84 8.54
CA ASN A 130 -16.55 18.86 9.60
C ASN A 130 -15.09 18.42 9.64
N SER A 131 -14.54 18.25 10.84
CA SER A 131 -13.15 17.80 11.09
C SER A 131 -12.79 16.42 10.49
N LEU A 132 -13.77 15.75 9.88
CA LEU A 132 -13.69 14.40 9.31
C LEU A 132 -13.64 14.39 7.78
N ASP A 133 -13.69 15.56 7.13
CA ASP A 133 -13.61 15.64 5.68
C ASP A 133 -12.16 15.43 5.17
N GLY A 134 -12.01 14.68 4.09
CA GLY A 134 -10.71 14.35 3.49
C GLY A 134 -9.89 13.27 4.21
N LEU A 135 -10.47 12.50 5.14
CA LEU A 135 -9.79 11.39 5.81
C LEU A 135 -9.52 10.23 4.84
N LYS A 136 -8.24 9.88 4.68
CA LYS A 136 -7.79 8.76 3.86
C LYS A 136 -6.82 7.90 4.66
N TYR A 137 -7.27 6.70 5.01
CA TYR A 137 -6.42 5.68 5.63
C TYR A 137 -6.05 4.63 4.59
N ASN A 138 -4.81 4.18 4.66
CA ASN A 138 -4.29 3.03 3.93
C ASN A 138 -3.32 2.30 4.86
N GLU A 139 -3.83 1.31 5.57
CA GLU A 139 -3.07 0.55 6.57
C GLU A 139 -2.75 -0.84 6.02
N ARG A 140 -1.51 -1.29 6.19
CA ARG A 140 -1.01 -2.59 5.75
C ARG A 140 -0.79 -3.49 6.97
N PHE A 141 -1.37 -4.68 6.96
CA PHE A 141 -1.21 -5.69 8.01
C PHE A 141 -0.60 -6.96 7.45
N GLU A 142 0.43 -7.47 8.12
CA GLU A 142 1.08 -8.73 7.73
C GLU A 142 0.41 -9.90 8.45
N PHE A 143 0.14 -10.99 7.72
CA PHE A 143 -0.62 -12.13 8.26
C PHE A 143 0.00 -13.49 7.96
N LEU A 144 1.20 -13.53 7.36
CA LEU A 144 1.82 -14.79 6.92
C LEU A 144 2.24 -15.70 8.09
N ASN A 145 2.61 -15.13 9.24
CA ASN A 145 2.96 -15.90 10.44
C ASN A 145 1.72 -16.11 11.32
N VAL A 146 1.65 -17.22 12.06
CA VAL A 146 0.50 -17.58 12.91
C VAL A 146 0.20 -16.48 13.94
N PHE A 147 1.24 -15.96 14.60
CA PHE A 147 1.11 -14.91 15.63
C PHE A 147 1.03 -13.49 15.06
N SER A 148 1.29 -13.30 13.76
CA SER A 148 1.39 -11.95 13.19
C SER A 148 0.07 -11.18 13.26
N MET A 149 -1.07 -11.84 13.07
CA MET A 149 -2.36 -11.16 13.13
C MET A 149 -2.77 -10.70 14.53
N GLU A 150 -2.53 -11.52 15.56
CA GLU A 150 -2.81 -11.12 16.95
C GLU A 150 -1.91 -9.94 17.37
N MET A 151 -0.64 -9.97 16.95
CA MET A 151 0.31 -8.90 17.22
C MET A 151 -0.07 -7.60 16.48
N GLU A 152 -0.45 -7.68 15.21
CA GLU A 152 -0.91 -6.53 14.43
C GLU A 152 -2.24 -5.98 14.95
N LEU A 153 -3.14 -6.82 15.47
CA LEU A 153 -4.34 -6.37 16.16
C LEU A 153 -4.00 -5.59 17.44
N ALA A 154 -3.13 -6.12 18.30
CA ALA A 154 -2.71 -5.44 19.52
C ALA A 154 -2.02 -4.09 19.22
N LYS A 155 -1.18 -4.06 18.19
CA LYS A 155 -0.51 -2.85 17.71
C LYS A 155 -1.51 -1.82 17.14
N SER A 156 -2.50 -2.27 16.38
CA SER A 156 -3.56 -1.43 15.82
C SER A 156 -4.45 -0.80 16.90
N LEU A 157 -4.77 -1.57 17.94
CA LEU A 157 -5.50 -1.08 19.10
C LEU A 157 -4.68 -0.01 19.86
N ARG A 158 -3.38 -0.23 20.07
CA ARG A 158 -2.49 0.76 20.69
C ARG A 158 -2.32 2.03 19.85
N LYS A 159 -2.28 1.90 18.52
CA LYS A 159 -2.24 3.03 17.57
C LYS A 159 -3.54 3.83 17.57
N GLY A 160 -4.66 3.23 17.99
CA GLY A 160 -5.97 3.87 18.01
C GLY A 160 -6.57 4.01 16.61
N LEU A 161 -6.43 2.99 15.76
CA LEU A 161 -7.01 2.98 14.43
C LEU A 161 -8.56 3.11 14.47
N PRO A 162 -9.18 3.62 13.38
CA PRO A 162 -10.63 3.70 13.28
C PRO A 162 -11.32 2.36 13.50
N TYR A 163 -12.50 2.37 14.14
CA TYR A 163 -13.24 1.14 14.44
C TYR A 163 -13.50 0.23 13.23
N PRO A 164 -13.86 0.73 12.02
CA PRO A 164 -14.08 -0.14 10.87
C PRO A 164 -12.85 -0.95 10.46
N ILE A 165 -11.65 -0.34 10.56
CA ILE A 165 -10.38 -1.01 10.25
C ILE A 165 -10.09 -2.06 11.32
N LEU A 166 -10.24 -1.70 12.59
CA LEU A 166 -10.06 -2.64 13.70
C LEU A 166 -10.99 -3.85 13.60
N LYS A 167 -12.24 -3.63 13.16
CA LYS A 167 -13.22 -4.71 13.00
C LYS A 167 -12.78 -5.74 11.97
N ILE A 168 -12.20 -5.32 10.84
CA ILE A 168 -11.68 -6.24 9.83
C ILE A 168 -10.55 -7.09 10.39
N ILE A 169 -9.59 -6.47 11.09
CA ILE A 169 -8.46 -7.20 11.67
C ILE A 169 -8.94 -8.17 12.73
N GLU A 170 -9.91 -7.77 13.54
CA GLU A 170 -10.55 -8.64 14.54
C GLU A 170 -11.16 -9.88 13.86
N TYR A 171 -11.93 -9.69 12.79
CA TYR A 171 -12.51 -10.79 12.00
C TYR A 171 -11.47 -11.76 11.43
N LEU A 172 -10.30 -11.26 11.04
CA LEU A 172 -9.21 -12.08 10.51
C LEU A 172 -8.40 -12.76 11.62
N SER A 173 -8.27 -12.14 12.79
CA SER A 173 -7.54 -12.71 13.93
C SER A 173 -8.28 -13.84 14.63
N VAL A 174 -9.62 -13.83 14.59
CA VAL A 174 -10.45 -14.83 15.26
C VAL A 174 -10.42 -16.14 14.46
N ASP A 175 -10.11 -17.25 15.14
CA ASP A 175 -10.14 -18.62 14.58
C ASP A 175 -11.21 -19.50 15.27
N ARG A 176 -12.28 -18.88 15.76
CA ARG A 176 -13.36 -19.54 16.53
C ARG A 176 -14.74 -19.23 15.93
N ALA A 177 -15.73 -20.04 16.29
CA ALA A 177 -17.14 -19.87 15.90
C ALA A 177 -17.42 -19.88 14.37
N GLY A 178 -16.65 -20.64 13.59
CA GLY A 178 -16.86 -20.81 12.14
C GLY A 178 -16.22 -19.73 11.27
N PHE A 179 -15.59 -18.72 11.87
CA PHE A 179 -14.79 -17.73 11.15
C PHE A 179 -13.34 -18.20 11.07
N VAL A 180 -13.00 -18.96 10.02
CA VAL A 180 -11.65 -19.54 9.80
C VAL A 180 -10.90 -18.81 8.67
N TRP A 181 -11.43 -17.67 8.23
CA TRP A 181 -10.94 -16.92 7.08
C TRP A 181 -9.47 -16.53 7.21
N GLY A 182 -9.07 -16.03 8.37
CA GLY A 182 -7.68 -15.63 8.62
C GLY A 182 -6.69 -16.78 8.45
N ARG A 183 -7.02 -17.97 8.97
CA ARG A 183 -6.20 -19.17 8.82
C ARG A 183 -6.16 -19.65 7.36
N GLN A 184 -7.31 -19.65 6.67
CA GLN A 184 -7.40 -20.07 5.28
C GLN A 184 -6.57 -19.15 4.36
N TYR A 185 -6.74 -17.84 4.46
CA TYR A 185 -5.95 -16.87 3.68
C TYR A 185 -4.45 -17.00 3.95
N ARG A 186 -4.04 -17.23 5.20
CA ARG A 186 -2.64 -17.47 5.54
C ARG A 186 -2.08 -18.72 4.86
N LEU A 187 -2.79 -19.85 4.91
CA LEU A 187 -2.35 -21.09 4.29
C LEU A 187 -2.29 -20.95 2.76
N THR A 188 -3.34 -20.42 2.15
CA THR A 188 -3.38 -20.16 0.70
C THR A 188 -2.23 -19.23 0.30
N GLY A 189 -2.03 -18.12 1.00
CA GLY A 189 -0.92 -17.21 0.77
C GLY A 189 0.44 -17.91 0.83
N HIS A 190 0.67 -18.71 1.87
CA HIS A 190 1.91 -19.46 2.06
C HIS A 190 2.21 -20.43 0.90
N TYR A 191 1.24 -21.27 0.51
CA TYR A 191 1.42 -22.22 -0.59
C TYR A 191 1.53 -21.54 -1.95
N THR A 192 0.72 -20.51 -2.23
CA THR A 192 0.81 -19.77 -3.49
C THR A 192 2.15 -19.05 -3.63
N ILE A 193 2.70 -18.50 -2.54
CA ILE A 193 4.04 -17.92 -2.57
C ILE A 193 5.08 -18.96 -2.94
N TYR A 194 5.03 -20.17 -2.35
CA TYR A 194 5.98 -21.24 -2.70
C TYR A 194 5.83 -21.76 -4.13
N LEU A 195 4.63 -21.72 -4.71
CA LEU A 195 4.42 -22.14 -6.10
C LEU A 195 4.89 -21.09 -7.12
N LEU A 196 4.88 -19.80 -6.73
CA LEU A 196 5.33 -18.70 -7.58
C LEU A 196 6.83 -18.39 -7.44
N TRP A 197 7.45 -18.81 -6.33
CA TRP A 197 8.89 -18.67 -6.08
C TRP A 197 9.70 -19.73 -6.83
#